data_AF-A0A4Y2T8T5-F1
#
_entry.id   AF-A0A4Y2T8T5-F1
#
_cell.length_a   1.000
_cell.length_b   1.000
_cell.length_c   1.000
_cell.angle_alpha   90.00
_cell.angle_beta   90.00
_cell.angle_gamma   90.00
#
_symmetry.space_group_name_H-M   'P 1'
#
loop_
_entity.id
_entity.type
_entity.pdbx_description
1 polymer ?
#
loop_
_entity_poly.entity_id
_entity_poly.type
_entity_poly.pdbx_seq_one_letter_code
_entity_poly.pdbx_strand_id
1 'polypeptide(L)'
;MNPEAFNAIIKKPNIVQNWTRLSFKENYKIVQCFKCGKYGHIASKCRNEDFREGGGLCLRCGTMGHRERECTLEPKCMNCESHNSRFKTTYDVKHSARATDCKIRDKEVDANLDDDLVALQTVLLNNLQRKIIIFGDFNAKSPIWGKRGSDRRGQKLTDFINHNDLFVINKSDSLPTFNSPQGVSWIDLALSLNIHPDRLQNWNITDRLTLSDHNIMELTVMVDPQLNIKKTRKWKLCELKFWKFKELLNIFLKKGFEVGGDLDHLIDQIQQGLLDICFKTRKTRTHHQQNAVWWNQELESMRSLVRALRRRYQKTYEASERLRKQIIFKKNLAIYVKKIALVKENSFRAFLGNTVKVYTFDSFYKMVKRNYNISGGVQRVLKETGELTCSLKESMQVILEHFFPRLEINFISNQIVYGDKYLTFPEVTEIEVRKILSSSSNDKAPGPDGLTLGIIKELFDSNKDLFINIMNSSLSLGYFLHVGKRRG
;
A
#
# COMPACT_ATOMS: atom_id res chain seq x y z
N MET A 1 -20.79 28.57 2.68
CA MET A 1 -20.20 29.92 2.61
C MET A 1 -21.05 30.66 1.61
N ASN A 2 -21.65 31.81 1.96
CA ASN A 2 -22.44 32.57 0.99
C ASN A 2 -21.51 32.90 -0.20
N PRO A 3 -21.81 32.44 -1.43
CA PRO A 3 -20.96 32.66 -2.60
C PRO A 3 -20.68 34.14 -2.85
N GLU A 4 -21.65 35.02 -2.58
CA GLU A 4 -21.50 36.46 -2.71
C GLU A 4 -20.54 37.02 -1.66
N ALA A 5 -20.66 36.58 -0.41
CA ALA A 5 -19.74 36.99 0.66
C ALA A 5 -18.31 36.50 0.41
N PHE A 6 -18.14 35.28 -0.11
CA PHE A 6 -16.83 34.74 -0.47
C PHE A 6 -16.21 35.52 -1.65
N ASN A 7 -17.00 35.79 -2.70
CA ASN A 7 -16.55 36.59 -3.84
C ASN A 7 -16.27 38.05 -3.46
N ALA A 8 -16.98 38.61 -2.47
CA ALA A 8 -16.70 39.93 -1.94
C ALA A 8 -15.40 39.97 -1.11
N ILE A 9 -15.08 38.87 -0.41
CA ILE A 9 -13.85 38.73 0.36
C ILE A 9 -12.65 38.52 -0.56
N ILE A 10 -12.74 37.62 -1.56
CA ILE A 10 -11.61 37.28 -2.45
C ILE A 10 -11.11 38.47 -3.28
N LYS A 11 -11.97 39.46 -3.54
CA LYS A 11 -11.63 40.71 -4.25
C LYS A 11 -10.83 41.71 -3.40
N LYS A 12 -10.75 41.52 -2.08
CA LYS A 12 -10.01 42.43 -1.18
C LYS A 12 -8.56 41.97 -1.05
N PRO A 13 -7.55 42.85 -1.19
CA PRO A 13 -6.14 42.46 -1.03
C PRO A 13 -5.82 41.99 0.39
N ASN A 14 -6.52 42.54 1.39
CA ASN A 14 -6.39 42.18 2.80
C ASN A 14 -7.79 42.20 3.44
N ILE A 15 -8.00 41.34 4.44
CA ILE A 15 -9.15 41.44 5.34
C ILE A 15 -8.67 42.18 6.58
N VAL A 16 -9.38 43.23 6.96
CA VAL A 16 -9.15 43.92 8.23
C VAL A 16 -9.97 43.20 9.28
N GLN A 17 -9.29 42.54 10.20
CA GLN A 17 -9.90 41.96 11.38
C GLN A 17 -9.40 42.74 12.59
N ASN A 18 -10.30 43.50 13.23
CA ASN A 18 -9.97 44.51 14.25
C ASN A 18 -8.99 45.57 13.70
N TRP A 19 -7.79 45.70 14.28
CA TRP A 19 -6.74 46.62 13.86
C TRP A 19 -5.67 45.97 12.97
N THR A 20 -5.85 44.71 12.58
CA THR A 20 -4.83 43.93 11.87
C THR A 20 -5.25 43.67 10.44
N ARG A 21 -4.38 44.05 9.49
CA ARG A 21 -4.52 43.69 8.07
C ARG A 21 -3.99 42.27 7.88
N LEU A 22 -4.89 41.33 7.60
CA LEU A 22 -4.55 39.95 7.29
C LEU A 22 -4.55 39.77 5.77
N SER A 23 -3.40 39.37 5.22
CA SER A 23 -3.32 38.87 3.85
C SER A 23 -3.78 37.41 3.83
N PHE A 24 -4.55 37.03 2.82
CA PHE A 24 -5.06 35.68 2.66
C PHE A 24 -4.85 35.26 1.21
N LYS A 25 -4.59 33.96 0.99
CA LYS A 25 -4.39 33.40 -0.35
C LYS A 25 -5.09 32.06 -0.44
N GLU A 26 -5.76 31.84 -1.56
CA GLU A 26 -6.33 30.55 -1.91
C GLU A 26 -5.20 29.56 -2.26
N ASN A 27 -5.16 28.40 -1.59
CA ASN A 27 -4.10 27.41 -1.76
C ASN A 27 -4.64 26.13 -2.42
N TYR A 28 -4.52 26.06 -3.74
CA TYR A 28 -4.59 24.79 -4.49
C TYR A 28 -3.16 24.37 -4.84
N LYS A 29 -2.83 23.08 -4.71
CA LYS A 29 -1.50 22.50 -5.01
C LYS A 29 -1.22 22.43 -6.52
N ILE A 30 -1.35 23.55 -7.22
CA ILE A 30 -0.94 23.67 -8.62
C ILE A 30 0.54 24.07 -8.62
N VAL A 31 1.39 23.24 -9.21
CA VAL A 31 2.82 23.55 -9.31
C VAL A 31 3.01 24.61 -10.40
N GLN A 32 3.45 25.81 -10.01
CA GLN A 32 3.78 26.90 -10.92
C GLN A 32 5.31 27.12 -10.96
N CYS A 33 5.85 27.25 -12.16
CA CYS A 33 7.27 27.50 -12.36
C CYS A 33 7.62 28.97 -12.06
N PHE A 34 8.55 29.20 -11.12
CA PHE A 34 9.00 30.55 -10.76
C PHE A 34 9.92 31.22 -11.79
N LYS A 35 10.37 30.50 -12.82
CA LYS A 35 11.19 31.07 -13.91
C LYS A 35 10.33 31.51 -15.10
N CYS A 36 9.42 30.66 -15.56
CA CYS A 36 8.65 30.89 -16.77
C CYS A 36 7.16 31.11 -16.54
N GLY A 37 6.68 31.14 -15.29
CA GLY A 37 5.27 31.39 -14.94
C GLY A 37 4.26 30.30 -15.32
N LYS A 38 4.64 29.32 -16.15
CA LYS A 38 3.79 28.21 -16.58
C LYS A 38 3.49 27.21 -15.46
N TYR A 39 2.35 26.53 -15.57
CA TYR A 39 1.95 25.46 -14.65
C TYR A 39 2.58 24.10 -15.04
N GLY A 40 2.54 23.13 -14.12
CA GLY A 40 2.95 21.73 -14.35
C GLY A 40 4.41 21.39 -14.03
N HIS A 41 5.27 22.36 -13.69
CA HIS A 41 6.68 22.08 -13.34
C HIS A 41 7.29 23.13 -12.39
N ILE A 42 8.36 22.74 -11.70
CA ILE A 42 9.15 23.63 -10.83
C ILE A 42 10.30 24.29 -11.60
N ALA A 43 10.83 25.40 -11.05
CA ALA A 43 11.91 26.18 -11.66
C ALA A 43 13.15 25.37 -12.06
N SER A 44 13.55 24.37 -11.26
CA SER A 44 14.71 23.52 -11.56
C SER A 44 14.50 22.58 -12.75
N LYS A 45 13.25 22.33 -13.14
CA LYS A 45 12.86 21.52 -14.31
C LYS A 45 12.38 22.38 -15.49
N CYS A 46 12.64 23.68 -15.47
CA CYS A 46 12.25 24.58 -16.56
C CYS A 46 13.06 24.26 -17.82
N ARG A 47 12.37 23.94 -18.91
CA ARG A 47 12.99 23.62 -20.21
C ARG A 47 13.25 24.84 -21.08
N ASN A 48 12.84 26.04 -20.66
CA ASN A 48 13.11 27.25 -21.44
C ASN A 48 14.58 27.67 -21.24
N GLU A 49 15.34 27.65 -22.33
CA GLU A 49 16.79 27.91 -22.33
C GLU A 49 17.11 29.36 -21.97
N ASP A 50 16.21 30.29 -22.29
CA ASP A 50 16.31 31.72 -21.95
C ASP A 50 16.43 31.98 -20.43
N PHE A 51 16.05 30.99 -19.59
CA PHE A 51 16.08 31.09 -18.13
C PHE A 51 17.09 30.14 -17.47
N ARG A 52 18.06 29.59 -18.22
CA ARG A 52 19.14 28.77 -17.65
C ARG A 52 20.15 29.61 -16.87
N GLU A 53 20.56 30.76 -17.39
CA GLU A 53 21.65 31.60 -16.83
C GLU A 53 21.18 32.95 -16.24
N GLY A 54 19.87 33.24 -16.22
CA GLY A 54 19.33 34.53 -15.75
C GLY A 54 18.08 34.42 -14.85
N GLY A 55 17.78 35.51 -14.13
CA GLY A 55 16.54 35.68 -13.38
C GLY A 55 15.35 35.63 -14.34
N GLY A 56 14.43 34.69 -14.13
CA GLY A 56 13.30 34.45 -15.04
C GLY A 56 12.33 35.61 -15.19
N LEU A 57 11.16 35.35 -15.78
CA LEU A 57 10.12 36.36 -15.98
C LEU A 57 9.60 36.88 -14.65
N CYS A 58 9.36 38.19 -14.59
CA CYS A 58 8.58 38.80 -13.52
C CYS A 58 7.14 38.28 -13.60
N LEU A 59 6.70 37.54 -12.57
CA LEU A 59 5.36 36.95 -12.54
C LEU A 59 4.22 37.97 -12.41
N ARG A 60 4.54 39.26 -12.22
CA ARG A 60 3.57 40.36 -12.22
C ARG A 60 3.30 40.89 -13.63
N CYS A 61 4.33 41.29 -14.37
CA CYS A 61 4.19 41.97 -15.67
C CYS A 61 4.61 41.12 -16.88
N GLY A 62 5.17 39.92 -16.64
CA GLY A 62 5.57 39.00 -17.71
C GLY A 62 6.86 39.39 -18.46
N THR A 63 7.62 40.39 -18.01
CA THR A 63 8.90 40.81 -18.64
C THR A 63 10.11 40.40 -17.81
N MET A 64 11.30 40.41 -18.43
CA MET A 64 12.57 40.04 -17.78
C MET A 64 13.28 41.27 -17.16
N GLY A 65 14.39 41.03 -16.47
CA GLY A 65 15.35 42.08 -16.06
C GLY A 65 15.12 42.72 -14.70
N HIS A 66 14.11 42.28 -13.94
CA HIS A 66 13.82 42.82 -12.60
C HIS A 66 13.12 41.79 -11.71
N ARG A 67 13.15 41.99 -10.39
CA ARG A 67 12.39 41.16 -9.44
C ARG A 67 10.95 41.66 -9.30
N GLU A 68 10.03 40.76 -8.97
CA GLU A 68 8.60 41.07 -8.78
C GLU A 68 8.37 42.23 -7.77
N ARG A 69 9.23 42.37 -6.76
CA ARG A 69 9.17 43.44 -5.74
C ARG A 69 9.58 44.82 -6.25
N GLU A 70 10.35 44.88 -7.34
CA GLU A 70 10.88 46.09 -7.97
C GLU A 70 10.07 46.47 -9.22
N CYS A 71 9.01 45.70 -9.53
CA CYS A 71 8.21 45.88 -10.73
C CYS A 71 7.32 47.13 -10.64
N THR A 72 7.48 48.06 -11.59
CA THR A 72 6.64 49.25 -11.76
C THR A 72 5.66 49.15 -12.93
N LEU A 73 5.76 48.08 -13.73
CA LEU A 73 4.92 47.86 -14.91
C LEU A 73 3.52 47.35 -14.56
N GLU A 74 2.57 47.58 -15.46
CA GLU A 74 1.21 47.06 -15.35
C GLU A 74 1.18 45.52 -15.35
N PRO A 75 0.29 44.89 -14.55
CA PRO A 75 0.19 43.44 -14.49
C PRO A 75 -0.22 42.84 -15.84
N LYS A 76 0.46 41.76 -16.23
CA LYS A 76 0.18 41.05 -17.48
C LYS A 76 0.40 39.55 -17.31
N CYS A 77 -0.64 38.77 -17.56
CA CYS A 77 -0.64 37.32 -17.38
C CYS A 77 -0.16 36.64 -18.66
N MET A 78 1.10 36.23 -18.64
CA MET A 78 1.71 35.52 -19.77
C MET A 78 0.99 34.21 -20.15
N ASN A 79 0.35 33.54 -19.18
CA ASN A 79 -0.36 32.28 -19.42
C ASN A 79 -1.65 32.53 -20.20
N CYS A 80 -2.44 33.52 -19.80
CA CYS A 80 -3.65 33.94 -20.51
C CYS A 80 -3.30 34.53 -21.88
N GLU A 81 -2.24 35.35 -21.98
CA GLU A 81 -1.77 35.90 -23.26
C GLU A 81 -1.35 34.80 -24.23
N SER A 82 -0.51 33.86 -23.79
CA SER A 82 -0.08 32.74 -24.62
C SER A 82 -1.26 31.88 -25.07
N HIS A 83 -2.24 31.64 -24.18
CA HIS A 83 -3.45 30.91 -24.53
C HIS A 83 -4.31 31.67 -25.54
N ASN A 84 -4.53 32.97 -25.37
CA ASN A 84 -5.29 33.80 -26.30
C ASN A 84 -4.65 33.81 -27.69
N SER A 85 -3.33 33.96 -27.76
CA SER A 85 -2.60 33.93 -29.04
C SER A 85 -2.72 32.59 -29.75
N ARG A 86 -2.61 31.48 -28.99
CA ARG A 86 -2.63 30.12 -29.54
C ARG A 86 -4.03 29.63 -29.91
N PHE A 87 -5.03 29.90 -29.08
CA PHE A 87 -6.38 29.35 -29.20
C PHE A 87 -7.42 30.39 -29.60
N LYS A 88 -7.00 31.62 -29.92
CA LYS A 88 -7.87 32.75 -30.31
C LYS A 88 -8.97 33.03 -29.28
N THR A 89 -8.69 32.80 -28.00
CA THR A 89 -9.59 33.14 -26.89
C THR A 89 -9.46 34.61 -26.47
N THR A 90 -10.42 35.09 -25.69
CA THR A 90 -10.50 36.49 -25.22
C THR A 90 -10.37 36.61 -23.71
N TYR A 91 -9.57 35.76 -23.07
CA TYR A 91 -9.38 35.84 -21.61
C TYR A 91 -8.72 37.14 -21.21
N ASP A 92 -9.13 37.70 -20.08
CA ASP A 92 -8.44 38.86 -19.52
C ASP A 92 -6.95 38.50 -19.28
N VAL A 93 -6.08 39.45 -19.60
CA VAL A 93 -4.63 39.32 -19.40
C VAL A 93 -4.11 40.34 -18.41
N LYS A 94 -4.92 41.30 -17.94
CA LYS A 94 -4.49 42.42 -17.08
C LYS A 94 -4.39 42.02 -15.60
N HIS A 95 -3.75 40.89 -15.33
CA HIS A 95 -3.53 40.37 -13.99
C HIS A 95 -2.17 39.66 -13.90
N SER A 96 -1.67 39.42 -12.69
CA SER A 96 -0.42 38.65 -12.50
C SER A 96 -0.62 37.18 -12.89
N ALA A 97 0.42 36.51 -13.38
CA ALA A 97 0.40 35.06 -13.59
C ALA A 97 0.13 34.25 -12.28
N ARG A 98 0.24 34.89 -11.10
CA ARG A 98 -0.06 34.29 -9.79
C ARG A 98 -1.48 34.57 -9.30
N ALA A 99 -2.25 35.37 -10.04
CA ALA A 99 -3.58 35.79 -9.65
C ALA A 99 -4.51 34.57 -9.56
N THR A 100 -5.37 34.55 -8.55
CA THR A 100 -6.28 33.43 -8.27
C THR A 100 -7.44 33.37 -9.25
N ASP A 101 -7.78 34.49 -9.87
CA ASP A 101 -8.80 34.66 -10.92
C ASP A 101 -8.28 34.36 -12.34
N CYS A 102 -7.04 33.88 -12.47
CA CYS A 102 -6.46 33.48 -13.74
C CYS A 102 -7.22 32.28 -14.35
N LYS A 103 -7.82 32.47 -15.52
CA LYS A 103 -8.59 31.42 -16.22
C LYS A 103 -7.76 30.19 -16.60
N ILE A 104 -6.46 30.36 -16.84
CA ILE A 104 -5.56 29.24 -17.14
C ILE A 104 -5.27 28.44 -15.88
N ARG A 105 -5.14 29.11 -14.72
CA ARG A 105 -5.01 28.43 -13.43
C ARG A 105 -6.22 27.53 -13.17
N ASP A 106 -7.42 28.04 -13.38
CA ASP A 106 -8.66 27.27 -13.20
C ASP A 106 -8.70 26.03 -14.11
N LYS A 107 -8.29 26.18 -15.37
CA LYS A 107 -8.17 25.06 -16.32
C LYS A 107 -7.21 23.98 -15.84
N GLU A 108 -6.05 24.35 -15.30
CA GLU A 108 -5.06 23.39 -14.80
C GLU A 108 -5.55 22.65 -13.53
N VAL A 109 -6.34 23.31 -12.69
CA VAL A 109 -7.02 22.65 -11.55
C VAL A 109 -8.04 21.61 -12.01
N ASP A 110 -8.81 21.94 -13.04
CA ASP A 110 -9.85 21.07 -13.58
C ASP A 110 -9.24 19.88 -14.34
N ALA A 111 -8.23 20.10 -15.17
CA ALA A 111 -7.57 19.05 -15.96
C ALA A 111 -7.00 17.93 -15.08
N ASN A 112 -6.43 18.29 -13.93
CA ASN A 112 -5.87 17.31 -12.99
C ASN A 112 -6.94 16.33 -12.44
N LEU A 113 -8.16 16.80 -12.17
CA LEU A 113 -9.24 15.91 -11.75
C LEU A 113 -9.74 15.03 -12.89
N ASP A 114 -9.85 15.57 -14.10
CA ASP A 114 -10.33 14.81 -15.25
C ASP A 114 -9.38 13.65 -15.57
N ASP A 115 -8.05 13.89 -15.52
CA ASP A 115 -7.03 12.85 -15.68
C ASP A 115 -7.13 11.77 -14.59
N ASP A 116 -7.31 12.18 -13.32
CA ASP A 116 -7.48 11.26 -12.19
C ASP A 116 -8.75 10.41 -12.33
N LEU A 117 -9.86 11.01 -12.79
CA LEU A 117 -11.12 10.30 -13.03
C LEU A 117 -11.00 9.30 -14.19
N VAL A 118 -10.27 9.63 -15.25
CA VAL A 118 -9.99 8.69 -16.36
C VAL A 118 -9.14 7.51 -15.88
N ALA A 119 -8.13 7.76 -15.05
CA ALA A 119 -7.34 6.70 -14.45
C ALA A 119 -8.20 5.81 -13.55
N LEU A 120 -9.06 6.40 -12.73
CA LEU A 120 -9.98 5.66 -11.86
C LEU A 120 -10.99 4.84 -12.67
N GLN A 121 -11.55 5.40 -13.74
CA GLN A 121 -12.44 4.70 -14.69
C GLN A 121 -11.77 3.43 -15.23
N THR A 122 -10.52 3.54 -15.67
CA THR A 122 -9.76 2.42 -16.22
C THR A 122 -9.57 1.31 -15.18
N VAL A 123 -9.31 1.68 -13.92
CA VAL A 123 -9.19 0.71 -12.82
C VAL A 123 -10.53 0.03 -12.54
N LEU A 124 -11.64 0.78 -12.54
CA LEU A 124 -12.98 0.25 -12.33
C LEU A 124 -13.37 -0.75 -13.43
N LEU A 125 -13.20 -0.36 -14.70
CA LEU A 125 -13.52 -1.21 -15.85
C LEU A 125 -12.74 -2.54 -15.85
N ASN A 126 -11.46 -2.49 -15.47
CA ASN A 126 -10.62 -3.69 -15.38
C ASN A 126 -10.99 -4.62 -14.20
N ASN A 127 -11.83 -4.17 -13.26
CA ASN A 127 -12.15 -4.89 -12.03
C ASN A 127 -13.66 -4.97 -11.74
N LEU A 128 -14.52 -4.81 -12.75
CA LEU A 128 -15.99 -4.73 -12.59
C LEU A 128 -16.63 -5.91 -11.85
N GLN A 129 -16.02 -7.09 -11.84
CA GLN A 129 -16.56 -8.26 -11.13
C GLN A 129 -16.09 -8.37 -9.67
N ARG A 130 -15.20 -7.47 -9.22
CA ARG A 130 -14.64 -7.49 -7.86
C ARG A 130 -15.44 -6.60 -6.93
N LYS A 131 -15.40 -6.93 -5.64
CA LYS A 131 -15.85 -6.07 -4.54
C LYS A 131 -14.77 -5.01 -4.30
N ILE A 132 -15.06 -3.73 -4.53
CA ILE A 132 -14.09 -2.63 -4.46
C ILE A 132 -14.52 -1.60 -3.42
N ILE A 133 -13.56 -1.12 -2.64
CA ILE A 133 -13.71 0.08 -1.80
C ILE A 133 -12.61 1.06 -2.20
N ILE A 134 -12.99 2.31 -2.44
CA ILE A 134 -12.09 3.40 -2.82
C ILE A 134 -12.06 4.38 -1.66
N PHE A 135 -10.86 4.71 -1.16
CA PHE A 135 -10.64 5.81 -0.23
C PHE A 135 -9.72 6.84 -0.88
N GLY A 136 -10.08 8.12 -0.80
CA GLY A 136 -9.26 9.16 -1.40
C GLY A 136 -9.61 10.57 -0.92
N ASP A 137 -8.63 11.47 -1.06
CA ASP A 137 -8.84 12.92 -0.95
C ASP A 137 -9.13 13.48 -2.35
N PHE A 138 -10.40 13.75 -2.63
CA PHE A 138 -10.85 14.20 -3.94
C PHE A 138 -10.82 15.72 -4.08
N ASN A 139 -10.63 16.45 -2.97
CA ASN A 139 -10.69 17.91 -2.93
C ASN A 139 -11.95 18.46 -3.64
N ALA A 140 -13.10 17.81 -3.43
CA ALA A 140 -14.38 18.11 -4.09
C ALA A 140 -15.51 18.22 -3.06
N LYS A 141 -16.41 19.18 -3.24
CA LYS A 141 -17.49 19.45 -2.27
C LYS A 141 -18.85 19.13 -2.88
N SER A 142 -19.63 18.30 -2.21
CA SER A 142 -21.01 17.99 -2.58
C SER A 142 -21.88 17.85 -1.32
N PRO A 143 -23.16 18.24 -1.39
CA PRO A 143 -24.11 17.98 -0.31
C PRO A 143 -24.32 16.48 -0.03
N ILE A 144 -23.97 15.60 -0.99
CA ILE A 144 -24.11 14.14 -0.85
C ILE A 144 -23.24 13.60 0.31
N TRP A 145 -22.03 14.13 0.48
CA TRP A 145 -21.05 13.63 1.46
C TRP A 145 -20.63 14.68 2.48
N GLY A 146 -21.28 15.85 2.54
CA GLY A 146 -20.94 16.89 3.51
C GLY A 146 -22.01 17.97 3.65
N LYS A 147 -21.88 18.78 4.71
CA LYS A 147 -22.88 19.80 5.09
C LYS A 147 -22.86 21.10 4.28
N ARG A 148 -21.94 21.24 3.32
CA ARG A 148 -21.73 22.48 2.57
C ARG A 148 -22.20 22.32 1.12
N GLY A 149 -22.48 23.45 0.47
CA GLY A 149 -22.89 23.49 -0.93
C GLY A 149 -21.88 22.85 -1.89
N SER A 150 -22.34 22.56 -3.10
CA SER A 150 -21.57 21.90 -4.14
C SER A 150 -20.59 22.86 -4.84
N ASP A 151 -19.41 22.38 -5.22
CA ASP A 151 -18.51 23.05 -6.16
C ASP A 151 -18.43 22.31 -7.50
N ARG A 152 -17.80 22.93 -8.51
CA ARG A 152 -17.71 22.36 -9.87
C ARG A 152 -17.04 20.98 -9.89
N ARG A 153 -16.02 20.77 -9.04
CA ARG A 153 -15.36 19.46 -8.87
C ARG A 153 -16.31 18.44 -8.28
N GLY A 154 -17.10 18.84 -7.27
CA GLY A 154 -18.13 18.03 -6.65
C GLY A 154 -19.22 17.61 -7.63
N GLN A 155 -19.63 18.50 -8.54
CA GLN A 155 -20.58 18.17 -9.61
C GLN A 155 -20.00 17.10 -10.54
N LYS A 156 -18.81 17.34 -11.12
CA LYS A 156 -18.12 16.35 -11.97
C LYS A 156 -17.93 14.99 -11.29
N LEU A 157 -17.51 15.00 -10.03
CA LEU A 157 -17.30 13.77 -9.26
C LEU A 157 -18.63 13.07 -8.95
N THR A 158 -19.70 13.82 -8.70
CA THR A 158 -21.05 13.28 -8.50
C THR A 158 -21.55 12.62 -9.78
N ASP A 159 -21.36 13.27 -10.93
CA ASP A 159 -21.71 12.70 -12.24
C ASP A 159 -20.91 11.41 -12.51
N PHE A 160 -19.61 11.40 -12.20
CA PHE A 160 -18.76 10.21 -12.32
C PHE A 160 -19.21 9.07 -11.40
N ILE A 161 -19.57 9.37 -10.15
CA ILE A 161 -20.07 8.40 -9.17
C ILE A 161 -21.36 7.77 -9.68
N ASN A 162 -22.30 8.60 -10.15
CA ASN A 162 -23.58 8.14 -10.69
C ASN A 162 -23.39 7.31 -11.97
N HIS A 163 -22.47 7.70 -12.85
CA HIS A 163 -22.22 6.99 -14.11
C HIS A 163 -21.60 5.60 -13.90
N ASN A 164 -20.89 5.39 -12.78
CA ASN A 164 -20.19 4.14 -12.47
C ASN A 164 -20.88 3.30 -11.39
N ASP A 165 -22.12 3.63 -11.03
CA ASP A 165 -22.89 2.97 -9.97
C ASP A 165 -22.10 2.83 -8.65
N LEU A 166 -21.29 3.85 -8.33
CA LEU A 166 -20.52 3.88 -7.10
C LEU A 166 -21.42 4.33 -5.94
N PHE A 167 -21.38 3.59 -4.84
CA PHE A 167 -22.09 3.96 -3.63
C PHE A 167 -21.22 4.82 -2.72
N VAL A 168 -21.74 5.98 -2.31
CA VAL A 168 -21.07 6.88 -1.36
C VAL A 168 -21.32 6.40 0.06
N ILE A 169 -20.24 6.01 0.75
CA ILE A 169 -20.31 5.48 2.13
C ILE A 169 -20.40 6.64 3.15
N ASN A 170 -19.84 7.79 2.80
CA ASN A 170 -19.84 8.97 3.68
C ASN A 170 -21.25 9.40 4.05
N LYS A 171 -21.45 9.75 5.32
CA LYS A 171 -22.69 10.37 5.79
C LYS A 171 -22.54 11.90 5.78
N SER A 172 -23.51 12.59 5.17
CA SER A 172 -23.50 14.06 5.09
C SER A 172 -23.56 14.76 6.44
N ASP A 173 -24.08 14.08 7.47
CA ASP A 173 -24.22 14.60 8.84
C ASP A 173 -22.96 14.45 9.71
N SER A 174 -21.91 13.82 9.18
CA SER A 174 -20.68 13.48 9.91
C SER A 174 -19.88 14.68 10.42
N LEU A 175 -18.90 14.39 11.29
CA LEU A 175 -17.79 15.31 11.55
C LEU A 175 -17.00 15.55 10.24
N PRO A 176 -16.38 16.73 10.10
CA PRO A 176 -15.61 17.07 8.90
C PRO A 176 -14.41 16.16 8.72
N THR A 177 -14.09 15.81 7.48
CA THR A 177 -12.91 15.00 7.17
C THR A 177 -11.63 15.83 7.21
N PHE A 178 -11.73 17.14 7.01
CA PHE A 178 -10.63 18.09 7.09
C PHE A 178 -10.97 19.27 8.01
N ASN A 179 -10.05 19.60 8.91
CA ASN A 179 -10.20 20.65 9.90
C ASN A 179 -8.86 21.37 10.12
N SER A 180 -8.72 22.54 9.52
CA SER A 180 -7.56 23.42 9.68
C SER A 180 -7.98 24.76 10.29
N PRO A 181 -7.00 25.59 10.73
CA PRO A 181 -7.28 26.97 11.15
C PRO A 181 -7.97 27.83 10.09
N GLN A 182 -7.77 27.51 8.81
CA GLN A 182 -8.31 28.24 7.65
C GLN A 182 -9.73 27.80 7.30
N GLY A 183 -10.17 26.62 7.75
CA GLY A 183 -11.52 26.17 7.47
C GLY A 183 -11.75 24.69 7.76
N VAL A 184 -13.02 24.32 7.59
CA VAL A 184 -13.54 22.97 7.84
C VAL A 184 -14.22 22.49 6.56
N SER A 185 -13.92 21.26 6.11
CA SER A 185 -14.44 20.70 4.86
C SER A 185 -14.59 19.17 4.90
N TRP A 186 -15.37 18.66 3.94
CA TRP A 186 -15.62 17.23 3.68
C TRP A 186 -15.13 16.92 2.27
N ILE A 187 -13.85 16.58 2.16
CA ILE A 187 -13.14 16.40 0.88
C ILE A 187 -12.58 14.98 0.70
N ASP A 188 -12.54 14.21 1.78
CA ASP A 188 -12.10 12.82 1.78
C ASP A 188 -13.32 11.89 1.68
N LEU A 189 -13.32 10.99 0.69
CA LEU A 189 -14.45 10.10 0.41
C LEU A 189 -14.07 8.63 0.51
N ALA A 190 -15.06 7.86 0.93
CA ALA A 190 -15.11 6.42 0.83
C ALA A 190 -16.25 6.04 -0.12
N LEU A 191 -15.91 5.35 -1.20
CA LEU A 191 -16.84 4.85 -2.21
C LEU A 191 -16.77 3.33 -2.25
N SER A 192 -17.86 2.66 -2.63
CA SER A 192 -17.88 1.21 -2.84
C SER A 192 -18.52 0.83 -4.16
N LEU A 193 -18.01 -0.25 -4.77
CA LEU A 193 -18.59 -0.92 -5.93
C LEU A 193 -18.80 -2.39 -5.62
N ASN A 194 -19.96 -2.94 -6.00
CA ASN A 194 -20.35 -4.34 -5.80
C ASN A 194 -20.34 -4.84 -4.35
N ILE A 195 -20.46 -3.94 -3.38
CA ILE A 195 -20.57 -4.28 -1.96
C ILE A 195 -21.91 -3.80 -1.46
N HIS A 196 -22.70 -4.72 -0.92
CA HIS A 196 -24.00 -4.39 -0.34
C HIS A 196 -23.80 -3.47 0.89
N PRO A 197 -24.58 -2.38 1.05
CA PRO A 197 -24.46 -1.44 2.16
C PRO A 197 -24.47 -2.09 3.55
N ASP A 198 -25.24 -3.17 3.75
CA ASP A 198 -25.32 -3.88 5.04
C ASP A 198 -23.98 -4.47 5.52
N ARG A 199 -23.04 -4.69 4.59
CA ARG A 199 -21.69 -5.17 4.90
C ARG A 199 -20.73 -4.06 5.32
N LEU A 200 -21.13 -2.80 5.12
CA LEU A 200 -20.35 -1.61 5.41
C LEU A 200 -20.90 -1.00 6.70
N GLN A 201 -20.28 -1.35 7.83
CA GLN A 201 -20.76 -0.98 9.16
C GLN A 201 -19.83 0.02 9.84
N ASN A 202 -20.39 0.72 10.84
CA ASN A 202 -19.65 1.60 11.74
C ASN A 202 -18.80 2.66 11.02
N TRP A 203 -19.24 3.14 9.85
CA TRP A 203 -18.56 4.26 9.21
C TRP A 203 -18.69 5.51 10.09
N ASN A 204 -17.55 6.10 10.47
CA ASN A 204 -17.51 7.35 11.21
C ASN A 204 -16.18 8.08 11.02
N ILE A 205 -16.18 9.39 11.25
CA ILE A 205 -14.97 10.19 11.40
C ILE A 205 -14.59 10.26 12.87
N THR A 206 -13.42 9.74 13.21
CA THR A 206 -12.97 9.63 14.60
C THR A 206 -12.62 11.00 15.18
N ASP A 207 -12.92 11.19 16.47
CA ASP A 207 -12.51 12.37 17.26
C ASP A 207 -11.05 12.29 17.73
N ARG A 208 -10.30 11.27 17.30
CA ARG A 208 -8.89 11.08 17.66
C ARG A 208 -8.08 12.28 17.20
N LEU A 209 -7.18 12.72 18.07
CA LEU A 209 -6.18 13.73 17.72
C LEU A 209 -5.22 13.15 16.70
N THR A 210 -5.29 13.65 15.48
CA THR A 210 -4.24 13.55 14.48
C THR A 210 -3.34 14.77 14.58
N LEU A 211 -2.07 14.61 14.21
CA LEU A 211 -1.17 15.74 13.94
C LEU A 211 -1.34 16.25 12.49
N SER A 212 -2.43 15.84 11.84
CA SER A 212 -2.80 16.22 10.48
C SER A 212 -4.05 17.08 10.56
N ASP A 213 -4.23 17.96 9.59
CA ASP A 213 -5.49 18.67 9.41
C ASP A 213 -6.60 17.72 8.91
N HIS A 214 -6.26 16.52 8.40
CA HIS A 214 -7.22 15.47 8.10
C HIS A 214 -7.57 14.64 9.35
N ASN A 215 -8.86 14.36 9.51
CA ASN A 215 -9.42 13.48 10.53
C ASN A 215 -9.47 12.04 10.02
N ILE A 216 -9.34 11.09 10.94
CA ILE A 216 -9.35 9.66 10.60
C ILE A 216 -10.77 9.24 10.25
N MET A 217 -10.90 8.50 9.16
CA MET A 217 -12.12 7.79 8.78
C MET A 217 -11.98 6.32 9.16
N GLU A 218 -12.94 5.80 9.92
CA GLU A 218 -13.02 4.40 10.32
C GLU A 218 -14.22 3.76 9.64
N LEU A 219 -14.02 2.55 9.07
CA LEU A 219 -15.06 1.74 8.42
C LEU A 219 -14.82 0.28 8.80
N THR A 220 -15.89 -0.44 9.14
CA THR A 220 -15.87 -1.89 9.36
C THR A 220 -16.50 -2.60 8.17
N VAL A 221 -15.79 -3.57 7.60
CA VAL A 221 -16.28 -4.35 6.46
C VAL A 221 -16.53 -5.78 6.92
N MET A 222 -17.78 -6.22 6.81
CA MET A 222 -18.18 -7.59 7.07
C MET A 222 -17.78 -8.46 5.87
N VAL A 223 -16.81 -9.35 6.11
CA VAL A 223 -16.38 -10.34 5.13
C VAL A 223 -17.19 -11.60 5.36
N ASP A 224 -17.70 -12.22 4.29
CA ASP A 224 -18.22 -13.58 4.42
C ASP A 224 -17.10 -14.46 4.99
N PRO A 225 -17.41 -15.46 5.83
CA PRO A 225 -16.47 -16.52 6.07
C PRO A 225 -16.17 -17.16 4.71
N GLN A 226 -15.07 -16.75 4.08
CA GLN A 226 -14.58 -17.45 2.90
C GLN A 226 -14.42 -18.91 3.32
N LEU A 227 -14.86 -19.85 2.47
CA LEU A 227 -14.25 -21.17 2.44
C LEU A 227 -12.75 -20.90 2.47
N ASN A 228 -12.09 -21.20 3.58
CA ASN A 228 -10.66 -21.03 3.73
C ASN A 228 -10.04 -21.76 2.55
N ILE A 229 -9.69 -21.03 1.48
CA ILE A 229 -8.69 -21.49 0.54
C ILE A 229 -7.47 -21.59 1.45
N LYS A 230 -7.22 -22.81 1.95
CA LYS A 230 -6.10 -23.09 2.84
C LYS A 230 -4.88 -22.61 2.05
N LYS A 231 -4.38 -21.41 2.36
CA LYS A 231 -3.01 -21.07 2.02
C LYS A 231 -2.22 -22.25 2.56
N THR A 232 -1.57 -23.01 1.69
CA THR A 232 -0.83 -24.22 2.09
C THR A 232 0.12 -23.79 3.20
N ARG A 233 -0.20 -24.22 4.43
CA ARG A 233 0.48 -23.72 5.61
C ARG A 233 1.84 -24.40 5.62
N LYS A 234 2.88 -23.63 5.35
CA LYS A 234 4.25 -24.14 5.38
C LYS A 234 4.71 -24.30 6.82
N TRP A 235 5.00 -25.54 7.22
CA TRP A 235 5.49 -25.89 8.55
C TRP A 235 7.01 -25.87 8.58
N LYS A 236 7.61 -24.93 9.31
CA LYS A 236 9.08 -24.84 9.48
C LYS A 236 9.48 -25.28 10.88
N LEU A 237 10.58 -26.04 10.98
CA LEU A 237 11.15 -26.44 12.28
C LEU A 237 11.42 -25.24 13.22
N CYS A 238 11.88 -24.10 12.69
CA CYS A 238 12.15 -22.91 13.50
C CYS A 238 10.89 -22.32 14.16
N GLU A 239 9.71 -22.60 13.61
CA GLU A 239 8.40 -22.16 14.12
C GLU A 239 7.80 -23.14 15.14
N LEU A 240 8.45 -24.28 15.39
CA LEU A 240 8.03 -25.30 16.35
C LEU A 240 8.89 -25.27 17.61
N LYS A 241 8.32 -25.74 18.73
CA LYS A 241 9.08 -26.06 19.96
C LYS A 241 9.84 -27.36 19.73
N PHE A 242 11.06 -27.24 19.19
CA PHE A 242 11.87 -28.37 18.71
C PHE A 242 11.93 -29.58 19.66
N TRP A 243 12.26 -29.36 20.92
CA TRP A 243 12.35 -30.47 21.90
C TRP A 243 11.01 -31.18 22.12
N LYS A 244 9.91 -30.43 22.18
CA LYS A 244 8.57 -31.02 22.33
C LYS A 244 8.12 -31.73 21.05
N PHE A 245 8.50 -31.20 19.89
CA PHE A 245 8.29 -31.85 18.60
C PHE A 245 9.01 -33.19 18.55
N LYS A 246 10.29 -33.24 18.92
CA LYS A 246 11.10 -34.46 18.92
C LYS A 246 10.57 -35.51 19.89
N GLU A 247 10.14 -35.11 21.08
CA GLU A 247 9.50 -35.98 22.06
C GLU A 247 8.22 -36.63 21.49
N LEU A 248 7.31 -35.82 20.94
CA LEU A 248 6.06 -36.33 20.36
C LEU A 248 6.27 -37.17 19.10
N LEU A 249 7.26 -36.83 18.28
CA LEU A 249 7.65 -37.62 17.11
C LEU A 249 8.16 -39.01 17.53
N ASN A 250 9.02 -39.08 18.53
CA ASN A 250 9.52 -40.36 19.04
C ASN A 250 8.40 -41.20 19.66
N ILE A 251 7.45 -40.59 20.37
CA ILE A 251 6.26 -41.29 20.89
C ILE A 251 5.39 -41.81 19.75
N PHE A 252 5.21 -41.02 18.69
CA PHE A 252 4.43 -41.41 17.51
C PHE A 252 5.06 -42.60 16.78
N LEU A 253 6.38 -42.57 16.57
CA LEU A 253 7.12 -43.63 15.87
C LEU A 253 7.21 -44.93 16.68
N LYS A 254 7.19 -44.86 18.01
CA LYS A 254 7.13 -46.04 18.90
C LYS A 254 5.84 -46.85 18.79
N LYS A 255 4.80 -46.34 18.14
CA LYS A 255 3.56 -47.09 17.90
C LYS A 255 3.75 -48.29 16.98
N GLY A 256 4.86 -48.34 16.24
CA GLY A 256 5.14 -49.38 15.25
C GLY A 256 4.33 -49.12 13.97
N PHE A 257 5.03 -49.12 12.84
CA PHE A 257 4.42 -48.99 11.52
C PHE A 257 4.87 -50.20 10.70
N GLU A 258 3.93 -51.07 10.35
CA GLU A 258 4.21 -52.23 9.52
C GLU A 258 4.15 -51.81 8.06
N VAL A 259 5.28 -51.99 7.36
CA VAL A 259 5.38 -51.73 5.93
C VAL A 259 4.96 -53.01 5.20
N GLY A 260 3.66 -53.13 4.96
CA GLY A 260 3.05 -54.26 4.25
C GLY A 260 1.54 -54.10 4.22
N GLY A 261 0.96 -53.88 3.04
CA GLY A 261 -0.46 -53.57 2.86
C GLY A 261 -0.69 -52.33 1.98
N ASP A 262 -1.76 -51.58 2.24
CA ASP A 262 -2.09 -50.33 1.55
C ASP A 262 -1.10 -49.21 1.95
N LEU A 263 -0.11 -48.98 1.09
CA LEU A 263 0.91 -47.95 1.30
C LEU A 263 0.33 -46.54 1.37
N ASP A 264 -0.76 -46.25 0.64
CA ASP A 264 -1.38 -44.92 0.68
C ASP A 264 -1.97 -44.63 2.05
N HIS A 265 -2.64 -45.63 2.64
CA HIS A 265 -3.18 -45.50 3.99
C HIS A 265 -2.06 -45.29 5.02
N LEU A 266 -0.94 -46.01 4.89
CA LEU A 266 0.21 -45.85 5.77
C LEU A 266 0.83 -44.44 5.67
N ILE A 267 1.01 -43.94 4.45
CA ILE A 267 1.57 -42.61 4.21
C ILE A 267 0.63 -41.52 4.72
N ASP A 268 -0.68 -41.65 4.50
CA ASP A 268 -1.68 -40.73 5.03
C ASP A 268 -1.69 -40.73 6.56
N GLN A 269 -1.57 -41.89 7.22
CA GLN A 269 -1.45 -41.97 8.68
C GLN A 269 -0.21 -41.24 9.19
N ILE A 270 0.95 -41.42 8.55
CA ILE A 270 2.20 -40.74 8.91
C ILE A 270 2.05 -39.23 8.68
N GLN A 271 1.49 -38.82 7.54
CA GLN A 271 1.31 -37.41 7.19
C GLN A 271 0.35 -36.70 8.17
N GLN A 272 -0.79 -37.30 8.47
CA GLN A 272 -1.74 -36.74 9.46
C GLN A 272 -1.13 -36.69 10.86
N GLY A 273 -0.38 -37.71 11.26
CA GLY A 273 0.35 -37.73 12.53
C GLY A 273 1.37 -36.60 12.63
N LEU A 274 2.17 -36.40 11.58
CA LEU A 274 3.14 -35.29 11.52
C LEU A 274 2.46 -33.92 11.58
N LEU A 275 1.34 -33.75 10.85
CA LEU A 275 0.57 -32.51 10.87
C LEU A 275 -0.01 -32.21 12.27
N ASP A 276 -0.52 -33.22 12.97
CA ASP A 276 -1.01 -33.08 14.34
C ASP A 276 0.11 -32.70 15.32
N ILE A 277 1.28 -33.36 15.22
CA ILE A 277 2.46 -33.03 16.03
C ILE A 277 2.91 -31.58 15.77
N CYS A 278 3.00 -31.19 14.50
CA CYS A 278 3.33 -29.81 14.11
C CYS A 278 2.32 -28.81 14.68
N PHE A 279 1.04 -29.14 14.66
CA PHE A 279 -0.01 -28.30 15.22
C PHE A 279 0.11 -28.16 16.74
N LYS A 280 0.36 -29.26 17.47
CA LYS A 280 0.53 -29.26 18.93
C LYS A 280 1.79 -28.53 19.39
N THR A 281 2.85 -28.56 18.59
CA THR A 281 4.18 -28.02 18.96
C THR A 281 4.44 -26.63 18.42
N ARG A 282 3.51 -26.06 17.66
CA ARG A 282 3.63 -24.71 17.09
C ARG A 282 3.91 -23.68 18.18
N LYS A 283 4.87 -22.79 17.93
CA LYS A 283 5.04 -21.59 18.74
C LYS A 283 3.81 -20.71 18.52
N THR A 284 3.10 -20.39 19.59
CA THR A 284 2.07 -19.36 19.56
C THR A 284 2.74 -18.03 19.25
N ARG A 285 2.45 -17.48 18.06
CA ARG A 285 2.82 -16.10 17.75
C ARG A 285 1.89 -15.21 18.55
N THR A 286 2.36 -14.69 19.67
CA THR A 286 1.73 -13.50 20.23
C THR A 286 2.01 -12.36 19.27
N HIS A 287 1.00 -11.97 18.50
CA HIS A 287 1.01 -10.68 17.84
C HIS A 287 0.89 -9.62 18.95
N HIS A 288 2.00 -9.33 19.62
CA HIS A 288 2.11 -8.05 20.27
C HIS A 288 2.06 -7.02 19.15
N GLN A 289 0.97 -6.25 19.09
CA GLN A 289 1.03 -4.97 18.40
C GLN A 289 2.23 -4.27 19.01
N GLN A 290 3.32 -4.18 18.25
CA GLN A 290 4.46 -3.40 18.69
C GLN A 290 3.94 -1.97 18.74
N ASN A 291 3.63 -1.50 19.95
CA ASN A 291 3.53 -0.07 20.18
C ASN A 291 4.80 0.53 19.61
N ALA A 292 4.65 1.62 18.86
CA ALA A 292 5.77 2.24 18.21
C ALA A 292 6.91 2.40 19.23
N VAL A 293 8.13 1.99 18.87
CA VAL A 293 9.27 1.85 19.83
C VAL A 293 9.56 3.15 20.60
N TRP A 294 9.19 4.29 20.02
CA TRP A 294 9.31 5.63 20.59
C TRP A 294 8.12 6.05 21.48
N TRP A 295 7.10 5.22 21.67
CA TRP A 295 5.93 5.54 22.50
C TRP A 295 6.24 5.28 23.98
N ASN A 296 5.90 6.24 24.85
CA ASN A 296 6.12 6.12 26.29
C ASN A 296 4.93 6.68 27.08
N GLN A 297 4.93 6.45 28.40
CA GLN A 297 3.85 6.88 29.29
C GLN A 297 3.71 8.41 29.36
N GLU A 298 4.80 9.16 29.21
CA GLU A 298 4.76 10.64 29.16
C GLU A 298 3.95 11.14 27.95
N LEU A 299 4.20 10.57 26.76
CA LEU A 299 3.45 10.89 25.54
C LEU A 299 1.97 10.47 25.65
N GLU A 300 1.67 9.37 26.35
CA GLU A 300 0.29 8.95 26.61
C GLU A 300 -0.46 9.93 27.53
N SER A 301 0.20 10.38 28.59
CA SER A 301 -0.33 11.39 29.50
C SER A 301 -0.56 12.72 28.78
N MET A 302 0.41 13.17 27.97
CA MET A 302 0.25 14.37 27.15
C MET A 302 -0.88 14.22 26.13
N ARG A 303 -1.00 13.05 25.47
CA ARG A 303 -2.11 12.76 24.55
C ARG A 303 -3.46 12.89 25.24
N SER A 304 -3.59 12.31 26.42
CA SER A 304 -4.82 12.37 27.21
C SER A 304 -5.18 13.80 27.63
N LEU A 305 -4.19 14.59 28.05
CA LEU A 305 -4.36 16.01 28.37
C LEU A 305 -4.86 16.80 27.16
N VAL A 306 -4.18 16.69 26.01
CA VAL A 306 -4.54 17.43 24.80
C VAL A 306 -5.95 17.03 24.31
N ARG A 307 -6.33 15.74 24.42
CA ARG A 307 -7.70 15.28 24.12
C ARG A 307 -8.73 15.91 25.04
N ALA A 308 -8.46 15.94 26.34
CA ALA A 308 -9.36 16.55 27.31
C ALA A 308 -9.53 18.07 27.08
N LEU A 309 -8.46 18.76 26.72
CA LEU A 309 -8.50 20.19 26.37
C LEU A 309 -9.28 20.44 25.08
N ARG A 310 -9.09 19.62 24.04
CA ARG A 310 -9.88 19.70 22.79
C ARG A 310 -11.37 19.55 23.06
N ARG A 311 -11.77 18.53 23.84
CA ARG A 311 -13.17 18.30 24.20
C ARG A 311 -13.77 19.46 24.98
N ARG A 312 -13.04 20.03 25.95
CA ARG A 312 -13.48 21.20 26.72
C ARG A 312 -13.67 22.45 25.85
N TYR A 313 -12.73 22.70 24.94
CA TYR A 313 -12.84 23.77 23.95
C TYR A 313 -14.08 23.58 23.05
N GLN A 314 -14.26 22.38 22.48
CA GLN A 314 -15.35 22.10 21.54
C GLN A 314 -16.75 22.23 22.19
N LYS A 315 -16.90 21.79 23.46
CA LYS A 315 -18.15 21.87 24.24
C LYS A 315 -18.50 23.28 24.74
N THR A 316 -17.59 24.27 24.62
CA THR A 316 -17.85 25.64 25.10
C THR A 316 -18.56 26.45 24.01
N TYR A 317 -19.75 26.97 24.32
CA TYR A 317 -20.59 27.75 23.40
C TYR A 317 -20.25 29.25 23.42
N GLU A 318 -19.96 29.81 24.60
CA GLU A 318 -19.63 31.23 24.76
C GLU A 318 -18.33 31.59 24.03
N ALA A 319 -18.35 32.64 23.21
CA ALA A 319 -17.27 32.96 22.27
C ALA A 319 -15.95 33.36 22.95
N SER A 320 -16.01 34.17 24.01
CA SER A 320 -14.86 34.65 24.80
C SER A 320 -14.11 33.48 25.46
N GLU A 321 -14.85 32.63 26.19
CA GLU A 321 -14.34 31.46 26.88
C GLU A 321 -13.88 30.37 25.91
N ARG A 322 -14.58 30.21 24.78
CA ARG A 322 -14.18 29.31 23.71
C ARG A 322 -12.82 29.71 23.14
N LEU A 323 -12.58 31.00 22.90
CA LEU A 323 -11.27 31.50 22.42
C LEU A 323 -10.16 31.23 23.44
N ARG A 324 -10.39 31.52 24.72
CA ARG A 324 -9.43 31.23 25.81
C ARG A 324 -9.05 29.75 25.85
N LYS A 325 -10.05 28.86 25.87
CA LYS A 325 -9.82 27.40 25.87
C LYS A 325 -9.16 26.90 24.58
N GLN A 326 -9.43 27.54 23.44
CA GLN A 326 -8.76 27.23 22.17
C GLN A 326 -7.25 27.53 22.23
N ILE A 327 -6.87 28.68 22.81
CA ILE A 327 -5.46 29.06 22.98
C ILE A 327 -4.74 28.04 23.88
N ILE A 328 -5.36 27.66 25.00
CA ILE A 328 -4.80 26.66 25.93
C ILE A 328 -4.61 25.31 25.22
N PHE A 329 -5.62 24.85 24.46
CA PHE A 329 -5.53 23.63 23.66
C PHE A 329 -4.38 23.69 22.65
N LYS A 330 -4.30 24.75 21.83
CA LYS A 330 -3.26 24.92 20.80
C LYS A 330 -1.86 24.96 21.41
N LYS A 331 -1.68 25.63 22.55
CA LYS A 331 -0.40 25.68 23.28
C LYS A 331 0.05 24.28 23.72
N ASN A 332 -0.85 23.50 24.32
CA ASN A 332 -0.54 22.14 24.77
C ASN A 332 -0.31 21.18 23.60
N LEU A 333 -1.07 21.33 22.50
CA LEU A 333 -0.85 20.57 21.28
C LEU A 333 0.56 20.82 20.72
N ALA A 334 1.01 22.08 20.64
CA ALA A 334 2.35 22.41 20.15
C ALA A 334 3.47 21.79 21.01
N ILE A 335 3.32 21.83 22.35
CA ILE A 335 4.25 21.18 23.29
C ILE A 335 4.29 19.67 23.03
N TYR A 336 3.12 19.04 22.88
CA TYR A 336 3.00 17.62 22.61
C TYR A 336 3.65 17.22 21.27
N VAL A 337 3.41 17.97 20.19
CA VAL A 337 4.03 17.72 18.87
C VAL A 337 5.55 17.80 18.97
N LYS A 338 6.08 18.83 19.64
CA LYS A 338 7.51 19.02 19.83
C LYS A 338 8.13 17.85 20.61
N LYS A 339 7.44 17.38 21.66
CA LYS A 339 7.90 16.21 22.44
C LYS A 339 7.89 14.94 21.61
N ILE A 340 6.88 14.70 20.77
CA ILE A 340 6.86 13.55 19.85
C ILE A 340 8.07 13.58 18.92
N ALA A 341 8.37 14.73 18.30
CA ALA A 341 9.50 14.86 17.40
C ALA A 341 10.83 14.52 18.12
N LEU A 342 11.02 15.07 19.32
CA LEU A 342 12.20 14.82 20.15
C LEU A 342 12.34 13.33 20.54
N VAL A 343 11.24 12.68 20.98
CA VAL A 343 11.28 11.27 21.40
C VAL A 343 11.52 10.35 20.20
N LYS A 344 10.93 10.65 19.03
CA LYS A 344 11.21 9.91 17.78
C LYS A 344 12.69 10.02 17.40
N GLU A 345 13.24 11.22 17.44
CA GLU A 345 14.66 11.46 17.13
C GLU A 345 15.58 10.71 18.09
N ASN A 346 15.33 10.80 19.40
CA ASN A 346 16.12 10.11 20.41
C ASN A 346 16.02 8.58 20.29
N SER A 347 14.82 8.05 20.04
CA SER A 347 14.60 6.63 19.81
C SER A 347 15.33 6.15 18.55
N PHE A 348 15.32 6.94 17.47
CA PHE A 348 16.06 6.63 16.26
C PHE A 348 17.58 6.67 16.47
N ARG A 349 18.09 7.67 17.19
CA ARG A 349 19.51 7.75 17.57
C ARG A 349 19.94 6.55 18.42
N ALA A 350 19.14 6.15 19.41
CA ALA A 350 19.39 4.98 20.23
C ALA A 350 19.37 3.68 19.41
N PHE A 351 18.43 3.55 18.47
CA PHE A 351 18.39 2.44 17.53
C PHE A 351 19.65 2.37 16.67
N LEU A 352 20.10 3.50 16.10
CA LEU A 352 21.35 3.55 15.34
C LEU A 352 22.56 3.18 16.21
N GLY A 353 22.63 3.71 17.43
CA GLY A 353 23.70 3.39 18.38
C GLY A 353 23.78 1.90 18.75
N ASN A 354 22.64 1.24 18.91
CA ASN A 354 22.59 -0.21 19.15
C ASN A 354 22.89 -1.04 17.90
N THR A 355 22.49 -0.56 16.72
CA THR A 355 22.73 -1.27 15.45
C THR A 355 24.22 -1.28 15.10
N VAL A 356 24.91 -0.15 15.28
CA VAL A 356 26.35 -0.01 15.01
C VAL A 356 27.20 -0.87 15.97
N LYS A 357 26.71 -1.13 17.20
CA LYS A 357 27.41 -1.93 18.20
C LYS A 357 27.33 -3.45 17.96
N VAL A 358 26.32 -3.95 17.25
CA VAL A 358 26.02 -5.40 17.20
C VAL A 358 26.20 -6.01 15.80
N TYR A 359 26.11 -5.27 14.68
CA TYR A 359 26.19 -5.90 13.34
C TYR A 359 26.86 -5.06 12.25
N THR A 360 27.56 -5.78 11.36
CA THR A 360 28.21 -5.33 10.13
C THR A 360 27.23 -4.68 9.13
N PHE A 361 27.79 -3.91 8.19
CA PHE A 361 27.14 -3.14 7.09
C PHE A 361 25.94 -3.82 6.38
N ASP A 362 25.84 -5.15 6.44
CA ASP A 362 24.83 -6.00 5.80
C ASP A 362 23.39 -5.80 6.37
N SER A 363 23.28 -5.44 7.65
CA SER A 363 22.00 -5.16 8.33
C SER A 363 21.33 -3.89 7.79
N PHE A 364 22.13 -2.87 7.49
CA PHE A 364 21.69 -1.61 6.89
C PHE A 364 21.17 -1.83 5.46
N TYR A 365 21.88 -2.65 4.67
CA TYR A 365 21.49 -2.97 3.30
C TYR A 365 20.15 -3.72 3.21
N LYS A 366 19.88 -4.65 4.15
CA LYS A 366 18.58 -5.35 4.25
C LYS A 366 17.43 -4.40 4.61
N MET A 367 17.68 -3.38 5.42
CA MET A 367 16.68 -2.37 5.79
C MET A 367 16.35 -1.45 4.61
N VAL A 368 17.37 -1.02 3.87
CA VAL A 368 17.20 -0.22 2.65
C VAL A 368 16.49 -1.03 1.56
N LYS A 369 16.90 -2.28 1.30
CA LYS A 369 16.23 -3.18 0.33
C LYS A 369 14.75 -3.43 0.64
N ARG A 370 14.36 -3.50 1.92
CA ARG A 370 12.94 -3.67 2.30
C ARG A 370 12.06 -2.45 1.99
N ASN A 371 12.63 -1.24 2.05
CA ASN A 371 11.90 -0.01 1.74
C ASN A 371 11.97 0.35 0.25
N TYR A 372 12.98 -0.16 -0.46
CA TYR A 372 12.97 -0.29 -1.92
C TYR A 372 12.21 -1.56 -2.34
N ASN A 373 10.96 -1.70 -1.90
CA ASN A 373 9.98 -2.25 -2.83
C ASN A 373 9.72 -1.16 -3.87
N ILE A 374 10.72 -0.93 -4.73
CA ILE A 374 10.46 -0.49 -6.09
C ILE A 374 9.40 -1.46 -6.53
N SER A 375 8.23 -0.93 -6.88
CA SER A 375 7.21 -1.56 -7.68
C SER A 375 7.93 -2.47 -8.66
N GLY A 376 8.05 -3.74 -8.32
CA GLY A 376 8.77 -4.72 -9.11
C GLY A 376 7.87 -5.01 -10.28
N GLY A 377 7.81 -4.06 -11.22
CA GLY A 377 7.47 -4.38 -12.59
C GLY A 377 8.40 -5.51 -12.93
N VAL A 378 7.83 -6.71 -13.06
CA VAL A 378 8.56 -7.89 -13.48
C VAL A 378 9.33 -7.48 -14.73
N GLN A 379 10.66 -7.60 -14.68
CA GLN A 379 11.51 -7.20 -15.79
C GLN A 379 11.02 -7.95 -17.03
N ARG A 380 10.75 -7.20 -18.10
CA ARG A 380 10.31 -7.74 -19.37
C ARG A 380 11.42 -8.66 -19.89
N VAL A 381 11.03 -9.84 -20.32
CA VAL A 381 11.95 -10.87 -20.81
C VAL A 381 12.18 -10.61 -22.30
N LEU A 382 13.42 -10.78 -22.75
CA LEU A 382 13.74 -10.69 -24.18
C LEU A 382 13.33 -12.01 -24.85
N LYS A 383 12.47 -11.94 -25.86
CA LYS A 383 12.14 -13.08 -26.70
C LYS A 383 13.34 -13.43 -27.58
N GLU A 384 13.37 -14.66 -28.08
CA GLU A 384 14.38 -15.12 -29.05
C GLU A 384 14.37 -14.31 -30.36
N THR A 385 13.24 -13.65 -30.67
CA THR A 385 13.08 -12.71 -31.79
C THR A 385 13.71 -11.34 -31.55
N GLY A 386 14.27 -11.08 -30.36
CA GLY A 386 14.87 -9.79 -29.98
C GLY A 386 13.89 -8.75 -29.43
N GLU A 387 12.59 -9.05 -29.36
CA GLU A 387 11.57 -8.15 -28.81
C GLU A 387 11.36 -8.37 -27.29
N LEU A 388 11.04 -7.29 -26.56
CA LEU A 388 10.70 -7.37 -25.14
C LEU A 388 9.22 -7.74 -24.94
N THR A 389 8.94 -8.61 -23.96
CA THR A 389 7.55 -8.96 -23.60
C THR A 389 6.76 -7.77 -23.08
N CYS A 390 5.48 -7.70 -23.42
CA CYS A 390 4.59 -6.56 -23.09
C CYS A 390 3.72 -6.82 -21.86
N SER A 391 3.59 -8.08 -21.43
CA SER A 391 2.79 -8.45 -20.26
C SER A 391 3.46 -9.50 -19.37
N LEU A 392 3.00 -9.60 -18.11
CA LEU A 392 3.44 -10.62 -17.17
C LEU A 392 3.16 -12.04 -17.69
N LYS A 393 1.96 -12.25 -18.25
CA LYS A 393 1.53 -13.54 -18.79
C LYS A 393 2.43 -13.99 -19.93
N GLU A 394 2.78 -13.08 -20.82
CA GLU A 394 3.71 -13.32 -21.92
C GLU A 394 5.13 -13.59 -21.44
N SER A 395 5.61 -12.85 -20.43
CA SER A 395 6.93 -13.08 -19.82
C SER A 395 7.02 -14.47 -19.18
N MET A 396 5.97 -14.90 -18.48
CA MET A 396 5.88 -16.25 -17.92
C MET A 396 5.85 -17.32 -19.00
N GLN A 397 5.10 -17.10 -20.08
CA GLN A 397 5.01 -18.02 -21.21
C GLN A 397 6.38 -18.24 -21.87
N VAL A 398 7.12 -17.15 -22.15
CA VAL A 398 8.45 -17.22 -22.76
C VAL A 398 9.45 -17.95 -21.85
N ILE A 399 9.43 -17.67 -20.55
CA ILE A 399 10.26 -18.40 -19.58
C ILE A 399 9.90 -19.89 -19.59
N LEU A 400 8.61 -20.22 -19.54
CA LEU A 400 8.14 -21.60 -19.52
C LEU A 400 8.53 -22.35 -20.79
N GLU A 401 8.36 -21.75 -21.97
CA GLU A 401 8.72 -22.37 -23.25
C GLU A 401 10.24 -22.52 -23.43
N HIS A 402 11.04 -21.60 -22.87
CA HIS A 402 12.50 -21.71 -22.89
C HIS A 402 13.03 -22.83 -21.98
N PHE A 403 12.51 -22.94 -20.75
CA PHE A 403 12.95 -23.98 -19.81
C PHE A 403 12.27 -25.34 -20.04
N PHE A 404 11.08 -25.35 -20.64
CA PHE A 404 10.30 -26.55 -20.94
C PHE A 404 9.78 -26.47 -22.38
N PRO A 405 10.64 -26.71 -23.38
CA PRO A 405 10.23 -26.71 -24.78
C PRO A 405 9.10 -27.71 -24.98
N ARG A 406 8.05 -27.32 -25.69
CA ARG A 406 7.01 -28.25 -26.09
C ARG A 406 7.65 -29.26 -27.03
N LEU A 407 7.72 -30.51 -26.61
CA LEU A 407 8.12 -31.61 -27.48
C LEU A 407 7.19 -31.60 -28.69
N GLU A 408 7.75 -31.49 -29.89
CA GLU A 408 6.98 -31.65 -31.12
C GLU A 408 6.30 -33.03 -31.08
N ILE A 409 5.01 -33.05 -31.42
CA ILE A 409 4.09 -34.20 -31.28
C ILE A 409 4.45 -35.36 -32.24
N ASN A 410 5.64 -35.35 -32.85
CA ASN A 410 6.10 -36.40 -33.75
C ASN A 410 6.93 -37.51 -33.06
N PHE A 411 6.90 -37.60 -31.73
CA PHE A 411 7.29 -38.83 -31.02
C PHE A 411 6.10 -39.80 -30.89
N ILE A 412 5.48 -40.13 -32.02
CA ILE A 412 4.75 -41.39 -32.19
C ILE A 412 5.55 -42.24 -33.17
N SER A 413 6.78 -42.61 -32.81
CA SER A 413 7.47 -43.77 -33.39
C SER A 413 8.67 -44.10 -32.50
N ASN A 414 8.66 -45.31 -31.96
CA ASN A 414 9.72 -45.91 -31.14
C ASN A 414 9.75 -45.52 -29.66
N GLN A 415 8.58 -45.52 -28.98
CA GLN A 415 8.60 -46.17 -27.67
C GLN A 415 8.93 -47.64 -27.92
N ILE A 416 10.24 -47.95 -27.89
CA ILE A 416 10.69 -49.30 -27.61
C ILE A 416 10.06 -49.62 -26.25
N VAL A 417 8.97 -50.39 -26.27
CA VAL A 417 8.49 -51.08 -25.09
C VAL A 417 9.62 -52.02 -24.72
N TYR A 418 10.54 -51.56 -23.87
CA TYR A 418 11.37 -52.47 -23.11
C TYR A 418 10.38 -53.31 -22.34
N GLY A 419 10.20 -54.57 -22.76
CA GLY A 419 9.39 -55.51 -22.00
C GLY A 419 9.88 -55.50 -20.57
N ASP A 420 8.95 -55.40 -19.63
CA ASP A 420 9.09 -55.34 -18.16
C ASP A 420 9.80 -56.56 -17.57
N LYS A 421 10.98 -56.94 -18.07
CA LYS A 421 11.66 -58.15 -17.60
C LYS A 421 12.88 -57.90 -16.75
N TYR A 422 13.59 -56.77 -16.82
CA TYR A 422 14.79 -56.56 -15.97
C TYR A 422 15.14 -55.08 -15.70
N LEU A 423 14.19 -54.26 -15.25
CA LEU A 423 14.55 -53.03 -14.53
C LEU A 423 14.36 -53.27 -13.03
N THR A 424 15.19 -54.15 -12.45
CA THR A 424 15.37 -54.15 -11.00
C THR A 424 16.12 -52.89 -10.64
N PHE A 425 15.39 -51.85 -10.24
CA PHE A 425 16.02 -50.70 -9.61
C PHE A 425 16.75 -51.21 -8.35
N PRO A 426 18.03 -50.86 -8.16
CA PRO A 426 18.70 -51.18 -6.91
C PRO A 426 17.94 -50.56 -5.74
N GLU A 427 17.89 -51.27 -4.63
CA GLU A 427 17.27 -50.76 -3.40
C GLU A 427 17.94 -49.45 -2.99
N VAL A 428 17.12 -48.47 -2.61
CA VAL A 428 17.58 -47.18 -2.12
C VAL A 428 18.33 -47.39 -0.80
N THR A 429 19.54 -46.87 -0.74
CA THR A 429 20.42 -46.99 0.42
C THR A 429 20.30 -45.78 1.35
N GLU A 430 20.67 -45.96 2.63
CA GLU A 430 20.72 -44.85 3.61
C GLU A 430 21.61 -43.69 3.11
N ILE A 431 22.73 -44.04 2.47
CA ILE A 431 23.74 -43.09 2.00
C ILE A 431 23.16 -42.16 0.92
N GLU A 432 22.38 -42.71 0.00
CA GLU A 432 21.72 -41.94 -1.06
C GLU A 432 20.68 -40.97 -0.50
N VAL A 433 19.82 -41.45 0.40
CA VAL A 433 18.79 -40.61 1.06
C VAL A 433 19.45 -39.48 1.85
N ARG A 434 20.51 -39.77 2.61
CA ARG A 434 21.25 -38.77 3.38
C ARG A 434 21.88 -37.71 2.48
N LYS A 435 22.42 -38.09 1.32
CA LYS A 435 23.03 -37.17 0.34
C LYS A 435 21.98 -36.25 -0.31
N ILE A 436 20.80 -36.79 -0.63
CA ILE A 436 19.69 -36.01 -1.20
C ILE A 436 19.16 -35.00 -0.18
N LEU A 437 18.93 -35.46 1.05
CA LEU A 437 18.44 -34.60 2.12
C LEU A 437 19.47 -33.49 2.44
N SER A 438 20.76 -33.80 2.51
CA SER A 438 21.80 -32.79 2.83
C SER A 438 22.02 -31.73 1.74
N SER A 439 21.87 -32.09 0.46
CA SER A 439 22.02 -31.16 -0.67
C SER A 439 20.88 -30.14 -0.80
N SER A 440 19.74 -30.38 -0.15
CA SER A 440 18.54 -29.54 -0.24
C SER A 440 18.31 -28.69 1.00
N SER A 441 17.83 -27.45 0.80
CA SER A 441 17.55 -26.53 1.92
C SER A 441 16.34 -26.97 2.75
N ASN A 442 16.46 -26.84 4.07
CA ASN A 442 15.45 -27.28 5.05
C ASN A 442 14.08 -26.61 4.89
N ASP A 443 14.06 -25.46 4.22
CA ASP A 443 12.88 -24.64 3.98
C ASP A 443 12.24 -24.92 2.62
N LYS A 444 12.73 -25.84 1.78
CA LYS A 444 12.01 -26.26 0.57
C LYS A 444 10.84 -27.16 0.95
N ALA A 445 9.73 -27.03 0.23
CA ALA A 445 8.50 -27.81 0.42
C ALA A 445 8.22 -28.59 -0.87
N PRO A 446 8.26 -29.93 -0.86
CA PRO A 446 8.00 -30.72 -2.06
C PRO A 446 6.50 -30.94 -2.34
N GLY A 447 5.61 -30.82 -1.34
CA GLY A 447 4.21 -31.24 -1.44
C GLY A 447 3.14 -30.23 -0.98
N PRO A 448 1.85 -30.51 -1.27
CA PRO A 448 0.69 -29.68 -0.90
C PRO A 448 0.36 -29.70 0.61
N ASP A 449 0.91 -30.66 1.34
CA ASP A 449 0.82 -30.84 2.79
C ASP A 449 1.51 -29.72 3.59
N GLY A 450 2.45 -29.00 2.96
CA GLY A 450 3.19 -27.90 3.55
C GLY A 450 4.29 -28.34 4.52
N LEU A 451 4.60 -29.64 4.61
CA LEU A 451 5.73 -30.14 5.41
C LEU A 451 7.04 -29.78 4.72
N THR A 452 7.96 -29.11 5.43
CA THR A 452 9.27 -28.78 4.84
C THR A 452 10.24 -29.95 4.96
N LEU A 453 11.28 -29.94 4.11
CA LEU A 453 12.36 -30.92 4.16
C LEU A 453 13.02 -31.01 5.54
N GLY A 454 13.04 -29.93 6.33
CA GLY A 454 13.52 -29.99 7.71
C GLY A 454 12.73 -30.97 8.58
N ILE A 455 11.40 -31.00 8.45
CA ILE A 455 10.54 -31.93 9.21
C ILE A 455 10.77 -33.37 8.73
N ILE A 456 10.90 -33.56 7.41
CA ILE A 456 11.17 -34.87 6.81
C ILE A 456 12.55 -35.41 7.23
N LYS A 457 13.56 -34.54 7.36
CA LYS A 457 14.87 -34.91 7.92
C LYS A 457 14.78 -35.44 9.34
N GLU A 458 14.02 -34.77 10.21
CA GLU A 458 13.85 -35.25 11.59
C GLU A 458 13.07 -36.57 11.65
N LEU A 459 12.12 -36.81 10.74
CA LEU A 459 11.47 -38.12 10.61
C LEU A 459 12.50 -39.19 10.23
N PHE A 460 13.30 -38.95 9.20
CA PHE A 460 14.35 -39.87 8.74
C PHE A 460 15.39 -40.16 9.82
N ASP A 461 15.87 -39.13 10.53
CA ASP A 461 16.84 -39.30 11.61
C ASP A 461 16.25 -40.03 12.84
N SER A 462 14.93 -39.99 13.03
CA SER A 462 14.25 -40.65 14.16
C SER A 462 13.88 -42.11 13.86
N ASN A 463 13.61 -42.47 12.59
CA ASN A 463 13.39 -43.85 12.18
C ASN A 463 13.79 -44.05 10.70
N LYS A 464 15.05 -44.44 10.50
CA LYS A 464 15.67 -44.61 9.18
C LYS A 464 15.08 -45.81 8.43
N ASP A 465 14.93 -46.93 9.13
CA ASP A 465 14.50 -48.20 8.55
C ASP A 465 13.08 -48.08 7.99
N LEU A 466 12.17 -47.45 8.73
CA LEU A 466 10.81 -47.17 8.27
C LEU A 466 10.82 -46.34 6.98
N PHE A 467 11.62 -45.27 6.92
CA PHE A 467 11.67 -44.39 5.76
C PHE A 467 12.23 -45.10 4.52
N ILE A 468 13.30 -45.87 4.69
CA ILE A 468 13.93 -46.66 3.61
C ILE A 468 12.98 -47.74 3.12
N ASN A 469 12.31 -48.46 4.04
CA ASN A 469 11.35 -49.51 3.70
C ASN A 469 10.15 -48.95 2.92
N ILE A 470 9.64 -47.77 3.28
CA ILE A 470 8.56 -47.10 2.52
C ILE A 470 9.04 -46.75 1.10
N MET A 471 10.26 -46.20 0.95
CA MET A 471 10.82 -45.83 -0.35
C MET A 471 11.03 -47.06 -1.24
N ASN A 472 11.62 -48.13 -0.70
CA ASN A 472 11.88 -49.37 -1.44
C ASN A 472 10.60 -50.12 -1.78
N SER A 473 9.60 -50.12 -0.89
CA SER A 473 8.28 -50.69 -1.18
C SER A 473 7.52 -49.90 -2.25
N SER A 474 7.67 -48.57 -2.26
CA SER A 474 7.07 -47.73 -3.31
C SER A 474 7.72 -48.00 -4.67
N LEU A 475 9.05 -48.20 -4.70
CA LEU A 475 9.80 -48.53 -5.91
C LEU A 475 9.49 -49.94 -6.44
N SER A 476 9.39 -50.94 -5.56
CA SER A 476 9.09 -52.32 -5.95
C SER A 476 7.69 -52.49 -6.52
N LEU A 477 6.72 -51.72 -6.04
CA LEU A 477 5.33 -51.71 -6.54
C LEU A 477 5.13 -50.81 -7.78
N GLY A 478 6.18 -50.15 -8.28
CA GLY A 478 6.06 -49.18 -9.37
C GLY A 478 5.17 -47.98 -9.03
N TYR A 479 4.95 -47.73 -7.74
CA TYR A 479 3.98 -46.77 -7.24
C TYR A 479 4.63 -45.38 -7.12
N PHE A 480 4.33 -44.50 -8.06
CA PHE A 480 4.70 -43.08 -7.94
C PHE A 480 3.70 -42.39 -7.01
N LEU A 481 4.18 -42.01 -5.82
CA LEU A 481 3.44 -41.24 -4.81
C LEU A 481 2.62 -40.09 -5.42
N HIS A 482 1.33 -40.31 -5.66
CA HIS A 482 0.43 -39.36 -6.32
C HIS A 482 0.26 -38.05 -5.53
N VAL A 483 0.59 -38.07 -4.23
CA VAL A 483 0.44 -36.93 -3.32
C VAL A 483 1.67 -35.99 -3.36
N GLY A 484 2.82 -36.46 -3.88
CA GLY A 484 4.10 -35.75 -3.79
C GLY A 484 4.40 -34.72 -4.88
N LYS A 485 3.67 -34.72 -6.00
CA LYS A 485 3.87 -33.74 -7.09
C LYS A 485 2.56 -33.43 -7.81
N ARG A 486 1.82 -32.41 -7.35
CA ARG A 486 1.03 -31.61 -8.29
C ARG A 486 1.97 -30.58 -8.89
N ARG A 487 2.21 -30.73 -10.20
CA ARG A 487 3.00 -29.86 -11.08
C ARG A 487 2.78 -28.38 -10.70
N GLY A 488 3.88 -27.70 -10.34
CA GLY A 488 3.94 -26.25 -10.21
C GLY A 488 4.18 -25.59 -11.56
#